data_AF-A0A2E7STH9-F1
#
_entry.id   AF-A0A2E7STH9-F1
#
_cell.length_a   1.000
_cell.length_b   1.000
_cell.length_c   1.000
_cell.angle_alpha   90.00
_cell.angle_beta   90.00
_cell.angle_gamma   90.00
#
_symmetry.space_group_name_H-M   'P 1'
#
loop_
_entity.id
_entity.type
_entity.pdbx_description
1 polymer ?
#
loop_
_entity_poly.entity_id
_entity_poly.type
_entity_poly.pdbx_seq_one_letter_code
_entity_poly.pdbx_strand_id
1 'polypeptide(L)'
;QKKGDISASISSFLTGNIENKLFSNDPGGDNAAQLPKLETTSQNKFEGSGAVNNSGSINSRFAVRVVDVLPNKNLIIEGVRRTSFSGESQTIILRGTVRPQDVTPVNTVVSYNLADVSIRFKDEGVVNDSQKKGWFGKLWDKVSPF
;
A
#
# COMPACT_ATOMS: atom_id res chain seq x y z
N GLN A 1 -15.37 -7.27 8.71
CA GLN A 1 -15.18 -8.52 7.92
C GLN A 1 -16.48 -8.80 7.19
N LYS A 2 -16.47 -8.87 5.86
CA LYS A 2 -17.63 -9.29 5.08
C LYS A 2 -17.12 -10.14 3.91
N LYS A 3 -17.32 -11.45 4.00
CA LYS A 3 -17.10 -12.39 2.88
C LYS A 3 -18.25 -12.16 1.89
N GLY A 4 -17.92 -11.75 0.68
CA GLY A 4 -18.86 -11.75 -0.44
C GLY A 4 -18.54 -12.95 -1.33
N ASP A 5 -19.50 -13.86 -1.44
CA ASP A 5 -19.43 -15.02 -2.33
C ASP A 5 -19.64 -14.56 -3.78
N ILE A 6 -18.54 -14.41 -4.53
CA ILE A 6 -18.58 -14.09 -5.98
C ILE A 6 -18.31 -15.38 -6.81
N SER A 7 -18.33 -16.57 -6.19
CA SER A 7 -17.93 -17.82 -6.86
C SER A 7 -19.03 -18.51 -7.68
N ALA A 8 -20.21 -17.92 -7.82
CA ALA A 8 -21.34 -18.55 -8.51
C ALA A 8 -21.53 -18.10 -9.97
N SER A 9 -20.81 -17.07 -10.43
CA SER A 9 -21.06 -16.44 -11.75
C SER A 9 -20.02 -16.75 -12.83
N ILE A 10 -18.82 -17.24 -12.51
CA ILE A 10 -17.77 -17.55 -13.51
C ILE A 10 -17.74 -19.05 -13.84
N SER A 11 -18.18 -19.90 -12.90
CA SER A 11 -18.25 -21.36 -13.04
C SER A 11 -19.31 -21.81 -14.05
N SER A 12 -20.38 -21.04 -14.24
CA SER A 12 -21.47 -21.32 -15.18
C SER A 12 -21.15 -20.94 -16.64
N PHE A 13 -20.17 -20.07 -16.89
CA PHE A 13 -19.73 -19.74 -18.26
C PHE A 13 -18.62 -20.66 -18.78
N LEU A 14 -17.83 -21.29 -17.90
CA LEU A 14 -16.75 -22.20 -18.29
C LEU A 14 -17.19 -23.67 -18.37
N THR A 15 -18.29 -24.04 -17.71
CA THR A 15 -18.79 -25.43 -17.69
C THR A 15 -19.96 -25.65 -18.64
N GLY A 16 -20.34 -24.64 -19.42
CA GLY A 16 -21.31 -24.79 -20.50
C GLY A 16 -20.62 -25.38 -21.73
N ASN A 17 -20.81 -26.68 -21.96
CA ASN A 17 -20.61 -27.39 -23.23
C ASN A 17 -19.21 -27.94 -23.56
N ILE A 18 -18.65 -28.80 -22.71
CA ILE A 18 -17.61 -29.75 -23.15
C ILE A 18 -18.04 -31.21 -22.90
N GLU A 19 -19.31 -31.51 -23.09
CA GLU A 19 -19.73 -32.87 -23.47
C GLU A 19 -19.50 -33.06 -24.98
N ASN A 20 -18.24 -33.12 -25.41
CA ASN A 20 -17.91 -33.56 -26.76
C ASN A 20 -17.59 -35.05 -26.75
N LYS A 21 -18.68 -35.79 -26.95
CA LYS A 21 -18.82 -37.16 -27.42
C LYS A 21 -18.10 -37.35 -28.78
N LEU A 22 -16.78 -37.21 -28.79
CA LEU A 22 -15.98 -37.16 -30.02
C LEU A 22 -14.74 -38.06 -29.93
N PHE A 23 -14.87 -39.21 -30.60
CA PHE A 23 -13.83 -40.05 -31.21
C PHE A 23 -13.11 -41.10 -30.34
N SER A 24 -13.70 -42.29 -30.29
CA SER A 24 -12.97 -43.51 -30.70
C SER A 24 -13.97 -44.63 -30.99
N ASN A 25 -14.12 -44.89 -32.28
CA ASN A 25 -14.74 -46.06 -32.86
C ASN A 25 -13.68 -47.18 -32.80
N ASP A 26 -13.92 -48.26 -32.06
CA ASP A 26 -13.08 -49.48 -32.12
C ASP A 26 -14.00 -50.72 -32.22
N PRO A 27 -13.96 -51.49 -33.33
CA PRO A 27 -14.79 -52.66 -33.51
C PRO A 27 -14.08 -53.90 -32.98
N GLY A 28 -14.46 -54.34 -31.77
CA GLY A 28 -14.15 -55.68 -31.27
C GLY A 28 -13.20 -55.70 -30.09
N GLY A 29 -13.73 -55.95 -28.90
CA GLY A 29 -12.95 -56.22 -27.69
C GLY A 29 -13.72 -55.89 -26.44
N ASP A 30 -14.22 -56.93 -25.76
CA ASP A 30 -14.69 -56.83 -24.38
C ASP A 30 -13.59 -56.20 -23.51
N ASN A 31 -13.97 -55.20 -22.71
CA ASN A 31 -13.37 -54.70 -21.46
C ASN A 31 -13.29 -53.16 -21.37
N ALA A 32 -14.09 -52.62 -20.46
CA ALA A 32 -13.83 -51.45 -19.62
C ALA A 32 -13.35 -50.15 -20.31
N ALA A 33 -14.28 -49.43 -20.95
CA ALA A 33 -14.10 -48.00 -21.23
C ALA A 33 -14.32 -47.16 -19.95
N GLN A 34 -13.37 -47.21 -19.01
CA GLN A 34 -13.21 -46.16 -17.99
C GLN A 34 -11.97 -45.34 -18.35
N LEU A 35 -12.21 -44.23 -19.03
CA LEU A 35 -11.17 -43.27 -19.37
C LEU A 35 -10.64 -42.61 -18.07
N PRO A 36 -9.32 -42.47 -17.88
CA PRO A 36 -8.81 -41.71 -16.74
C PRO A 36 -9.19 -40.24 -16.93
N LYS A 37 -10.09 -39.74 -16.09
CA LYS A 37 -10.35 -38.30 -15.98
C LYS A 37 -9.06 -37.63 -15.51
N LEU A 38 -8.34 -37.03 -16.45
CA LEU A 38 -7.25 -36.11 -16.12
C LEU A 38 -7.88 -34.81 -15.62
N GLU A 39 -8.28 -34.80 -14.35
CA GLU A 39 -8.73 -33.59 -13.68
C GLU A 39 -7.52 -32.70 -13.36
N THR A 40 -7.07 -31.92 -14.35
CA THR A 40 -6.17 -30.80 -14.09
C THR A 40 -6.98 -29.62 -13.56
N THR A 41 -7.30 -29.69 -12.27
CA THR A 41 -7.99 -28.60 -11.57
C THR A 41 -6.97 -27.51 -11.25
N SER A 42 -6.73 -26.61 -12.20
CA SER A 42 -5.92 -25.40 -11.97
C SER A 42 -6.77 -24.35 -11.25
N GLN A 43 -6.83 -24.45 -9.92
CA GLN A 43 -7.46 -23.44 -9.06
C GLN A 43 -6.47 -22.30 -8.78
N ASN A 44 -6.34 -21.37 -9.72
CA ASN A 44 -5.65 -20.11 -9.45
C ASN A 44 -6.57 -19.18 -8.68
N LYS A 45 -6.53 -19.29 -7.34
CA LYS A 45 -7.29 -18.44 -6.42
C LYS A 45 -6.53 -17.13 -6.21
N PHE A 46 -6.86 -16.10 -7.00
CA PHE A 46 -6.29 -14.77 -6.83
C PHE A 46 -7.07 -14.01 -5.75
N GLU A 47 -6.57 -14.03 -4.51
CA GLU A 47 -7.11 -13.26 -3.39
C GLU A 47 -6.38 -11.91 -3.27
N GLY A 48 -6.88 -10.89 -3.97
CA GLY A 48 -6.36 -9.53 -3.86
C GLY A 48 -6.91 -8.80 -2.64
N SER A 49 -6.31 -8.97 -1.46
CA SER A 49 -6.65 -8.15 -0.28
C SER A 49 -5.71 -6.94 -0.14
N GLY A 50 -6.05 -5.84 -0.81
CA GLY A 50 -5.33 -4.57 -0.66
C GLY A 50 -5.85 -3.77 0.52
N ALA A 51 -5.51 -4.15 1.75
CA ALA A 51 -5.75 -3.31 2.92
C ALA A 51 -4.45 -2.58 3.29
N VAL A 52 -4.29 -1.34 2.82
CA VAL A 52 -3.15 -0.48 3.20
C VAL A 52 -3.41 0.06 4.61
N ASN A 53 -3.05 -0.73 5.62
CA ASN A 53 -3.04 -0.29 7.01
C ASN A 53 -1.74 0.47 7.28
N ASN A 54 -1.72 1.78 7.03
CA ASN A 54 -0.58 2.63 7.39
C ASN A 54 -0.74 3.16 8.82
N SER A 55 -0.50 2.31 9.81
CA SER A 55 -0.46 2.70 11.23
C SER A 55 0.98 3.07 11.62
N GLY A 56 1.35 4.34 11.43
CA GLY A 56 2.61 4.88 11.93
C GLY A 56 2.48 5.32 13.39
N SER A 57 3.21 4.69 14.31
CA SER A 57 3.35 5.17 15.69
C SER A 57 4.59 6.06 15.78
N ILE A 58 4.43 7.29 16.29
CA ILE A 58 5.53 8.24 16.46
C ILE A 58 5.76 8.50 17.96
N ASN A 59 6.88 8.01 18.48
CA ASN A 59 7.33 8.31 19.84
C ASN A 59 8.61 9.13 19.74
N SER A 60 8.48 10.46 19.75
CA SER A 60 9.62 11.37 19.62
C SER A 60 9.32 12.71 20.28
N ARG A 61 10.38 13.38 20.75
CA ARG A 61 10.30 14.78 21.17
C ARG A 61 10.36 15.69 19.94
N PHE A 62 9.55 16.74 19.94
CA PHE A 62 9.44 17.67 18.83
C PHE A 62 9.67 19.10 19.33
N ALA A 63 10.61 19.80 18.71
CA ALA A 63 10.89 21.19 19.04
C ALA A 63 9.87 22.10 18.33
N VAL A 64 9.30 23.02 19.09
CA VAL A 64 8.32 24.01 18.60
C VAL A 64 8.69 25.40 19.10
N ARG A 65 8.14 26.41 18.43
CA ARG A 65 8.17 27.80 18.86
C ARG A 65 6.74 28.30 19.02
N VAL A 66 6.56 29.30 19.88
CA VAL A 66 5.30 30.04 19.96
C VAL A 66 5.19 30.95 18.74
N VAL A 67 4.11 30.82 17.96
CA VAL A 67 3.82 31.68 16.81
C VAL A 67 2.94 32.85 17.19
N ASP A 68 2.04 32.65 18.15
CA ASP A 68 1.04 33.65 18.55
C ASP A 68 0.50 33.38 19.96
N VAL A 69 -0.08 34.41 20.57
CA VAL A 69 -0.76 34.34 21.87
C VAL A 69 -2.20 34.78 21.68
N LEU A 70 -3.13 33.85 21.89
CA LEU A 70 -4.57 34.10 21.77
C LEU A 70 -5.06 35.08 22.86
N PRO A 71 -6.19 35.77 22.65
CA PRO A 71 -6.76 36.69 23.65
C PRO A 71 -7.04 36.06 25.03
N ASN A 72 -7.28 34.74 25.06
CA ASN A 72 -7.46 33.96 26.28
C ASN A 72 -6.12 33.51 26.93
N LYS A 73 -4.98 34.01 26.44
CA LYS A 73 -3.61 33.67 26.84
C LYS A 73 -3.13 32.27 26.45
N ASN A 74 -3.89 31.52 25.66
CA ASN A 74 -3.37 30.28 25.10
C ASN A 74 -2.31 30.56 24.04
N LEU A 75 -1.32 29.69 23.94
CA LEU A 75 -0.21 29.83 23.02
C LEU A 75 -0.47 28.98 21.79
N ILE A 76 -0.39 29.57 20.61
CA ILE A 76 -0.30 28.79 19.37
C ILE A 76 1.17 28.43 19.18
N ILE A 77 1.43 27.15 19.01
CA ILE A 77 2.77 26.61 18.79
C ILE A 77 2.87 26.00 17.40
N GLU A 78 4.04 26.17 16.79
CA GLU A 78 4.37 25.57 15.51
C GLU A 78 5.83 25.14 15.51
N GLY A 79 6.12 24.01 14.89
CA GLY A 79 7.49 23.58 14.64
C GLY A 79 7.59 22.83 13.33
N VAL A 80 8.77 22.92 12.70
CA VAL A 80 9.08 22.22 11.46
C VAL A 80 10.37 21.46 11.67
N ARG A 81 10.32 20.13 11.50
CA ARG A 81 11.49 19.26 11.48
C ARG A 81 11.75 18.81 10.05
N ARG A 82 12.90 19.15 9.50
CA ARG A 82 13.37 18.66 8.20
C ARG A 82 14.46 17.63 8.43
N THR A 83 14.30 16.44 7.88
CA THR A 83 15.30 15.37 7.89
C THR A 83 15.57 15.01 6.44
N SER A 84 16.84 14.91 6.05
CA SER A 84 17.22 14.37 4.75
C SER A 84 18.10 13.15 4.98
N PHE A 85 17.76 12.03 4.35
CA PHE A 85 18.53 10.81 4.44
C PHE A 85 18.52 10.09 3.08
N SER A 86 19.70 9.79 2.55
CA SER A 86 19.88 8.98 1.34
C SER A 86 19.05 9.44 0.12
N GLY A 87 18.91 10.76 -0.11
CA GLY A 87 18.16 11.32 -1.23
C GLY A 87 16.66 11.49 -0.98
N GLU A 88 16.15 11.02 0.15
CA GLU A 88 14.79 11.29 0.59
C GLU A 88 14.80 12.45 1.58
N SER A 89 13.93 13.45 1.35
CA SER A 89 13.74 14.58 2.24
C SER A 89 12.38 14.51 2.88
N GLN A 90 12.33 14.41 4.20
CA GLN A 90 11.10 14.39 4.98
C GLN A 90 10.95 15.69 5.76
N THR A 91 9.80 16.34 5.61
CA THR A 91 9.41 17.52 6.39
C THR A 91 8.20 17.19 7.24
N ILE A 92 8.36 17.29 8.56
CA ILE A 92 7.30 17.12 9.54
C ILE A 92 6.93 18.50 10.08
N ILE A 93 5.65 18.86 9.97
CA ILE A 93 5.11 20.13 10.46
C ILE A 93 4.13 19.80 11.58
N LEU A 94 4.38 20.34 12.77
CA LEU A 94 3.47 20.24 13.91
C LEU A 94 2.91 21.63 14.21
N ARG A 95 1.60 21.71 14.39
CA ARG A 95 0.90 22.88 14.88
C ARG A 95 -0.09 22.48 15.94
N GLY A 96 -0.27 23.31 16.96
CA GLY A 96 -1.29 23.10 17.98
C GLY A 96 -1.43 24.31 18.89
N THR A 97 -2.30 24.17 19.88
CA THR A 97 -2.53 25.19 20.90
C THR A 97 -2.21 24.59 22.27
N VAL A 98 -1.53 25.35 23.13
CA VAL A 98 -1.19 24.94 24.49
C VAL A 98 -1.60 26.02 25.49
N ARG A 99 -2.04 25.58 26.67
CA ARG A 99 -2.34 26.50 27.77
C ARG A 99 -1.05 26.76 28.57
N PRO A 100 -0.78 28.01 29.00
CA PRO A 100 0.46 28.32 29.71
C PRO A 100 0.73 27.45 30.96
N GLN A 101 -0.32 27.03 31.68
CA GLN A 101 -0.20 26.17 32.86
C GLN A 101 0.28 24.75 32.57
N ASP A 102 0.17 24.27 31.33
CA ASP A 102 0.65 22.94 30.93
C ASP A 102 2.15 22.96 30.54
N VAL A 103 2.77 24.14 30.50
CA VAL A 103 4.20 24.32 30.22
C VAL A 103 4.99 24.14 31.51
N THR A 104 5.84 23.12 31.53
CA THR A 104 6.75 22.86 32.66
C THR A 104 7.84 23.92 32.79
N PRO A 105 8.50 24.06 33.96
CA PRO A 105 9.62 25.01 34.15
C PRO A 105 10.81 24.79 33.21
N VAL A 106 10.90 23.61 32.59
CA VAL A 106 11.92 23.26 31.59
C VAL A 106 11.44 23.45 30.14
N ASN A 107 10.41 24.29 29.92
CA ASN A 107 9.84 24.61 28.61
C ASN A 107 9.39 23.37 27.80
N THR A 108 8.89 22.35 28.50
CA THR A 108 8.39 21.12 27.89
C THR A 108 6.91 20.94 28.17
N VAL A 109 6.18 20.43 27.17
CA VAL A 109 4.75 20.10 27.23
C VAL A 109 4.57 18.67 26.78
N VAL A 110 3.74 17.90 27.47
CA VAL A 110 3.45 16.52 27.08
C VAL A 110 2.43 16.51 25.94
N SER A 111 2.60 15.62 24.96
CA SER A 111 1.80 15.58 23.72
C SER A 111 0.28 15.53 23.94
N TYR A 112 -0.19 14.89 25.03
CA TYR A 112 -1.63 14.80 25.35
C TYR A 112 -2.23 16.11 25.91
N ASN A 113 -1.40 17.09 26.30
CA ASN A 113 -1.86 18.41 26.78
C ASN A 113 -2.01 19.44 25.66
N LEU A 114 -1.73 19.08 24.40
CA LEU A 114 -1.90 19.97 23.28
C LEU A 114 -3.34 19.84 22.72
N ALA A 115 -3.98 20.98 22.49
CA ALA A 115 -5.26 21.09 21.81
C ALA A 115 -5.08 21.31 20.31
N ASP A 116 -6.05 20.85 19.51
CA ASP A 116 -6.13 21.06 18.06
C ASP A 116 -4.83 20.72 17.31
N VAL A 117 -4.19 19.61 17.69
CA VAL A 117 -2.91 19.20 17.13
C VAL A 117 -3.08 18.73 15.69
N SER A 118 -2.36 19.40 14.79
CA SER A 118 -2.20 18.97 13.40
C SER A 118 -0.74 18.60 13.16
N ILE A 119 -0.52 17.36 12.70
CA ILE A 119 0.78 16.87 12.28
C ILE A 119 0.69 16.54 10.80
N ARG A 120 1.54 17.19 10.00
CA ARG A 120 1.64 16.94 8.56
C ARG A 120 3.01 16.36 8.24
N PHE A 121 3.00 15.26 7.50
CA PHE A 121 4.18 14.65 6.93
C PHE A 121 4.23 15.01 5.44
N LYS A 122 5.37 15.55 5.01
CA LYS A 122 5.64 15.86 3.61
C LYS A 122 6.92 15.14 3.25
N ASP A 123 6.79 14.08 2.47
CA ASP A 123 7.91 13.31 1.95
C ASP A 123 8.21 13.78 0.53
N GLU A 124 9.45 14.17 0.27
CA GLU A 124 10.00 14.62 -1.01
C GLU A 124 11.10 13.63 -1.39
N GLY A 125 10.78 12.67 -2.26
CA GLY A 125 11.76 11.74 -2.80
C GLY A 125 12.31 12.21 -4.15
N VAL A 126 13.59 11.95 -4.43
CA VAL A 126 13.99 11.74 -5.82
C VAL A 126 13.26 10.49 -6.30
N VAL A 127 12.27 10.67 -7.18
CA VAL A 127 11.88 9.60 -8.09
C VAL A 127 13.18 9.16 -8.75
N ASN A 128 13.66 7.99 -8.35
CA ASN A 128 14.88 7.44 -8.87
C ASN A 128 14.68 7.25 -10.37
N ASP A 129 15.18 8.22 -11.13
CA ASP A 129 15.15 8.28 -12.59
C ASP A 129 16.01 7.17 -13.23
N SER A 130 16.43 6.18 -12.43
CA SER A 130 17.02 4.90 -12.86
C SER A 130 16.06 4.05 -13.73
N GLN A 131 14.81 4.47 -13.91
CA GLN A 131 13.94 3.97 -14.99
C GLN A 131 14.21 4.61 -16.36
N LYS A 132 15.21 5.51 -16.49
CA LYS A 132 15.79 5.80 -17.80
C LYS A 132 16.46 4.53 -18.29
N LYS A 133 15.73 3.76 -19.12
CA LYS A 133 16.19 2.62 -19.94
C LYS A 133 17.71 2.73 -20.07
N GLY A 134 18.43 1.94 -19.27
CA GLY A 134 19.87 2.05 -19.17
C GLY A 134 20.48 2.00 -20.57
N TRP A 135 21.66 2.58 -20.75
CA TRP A 135 22.38 2.50 -22.03
C TRP A 135 22.36 1.08 -22.63
N PHE A 136 22.33 0.05 -21.79
CA PHE A 136 22.18 -1.36 -22.17
C PHE A 136 20.86 -1.69 -22.89
N GLY A 137 19.72 -1.13 -22.47
CA GLY A 137 18.44 -1.33 -23.17
C GLY A 137 18.38 -0.61 -24.52
N LYS A 138 19.14 0.47 -24.70
CA LYS A 138 19.35 1.11 -26.02
C LYS A 138 20.34 0.34 -26.89
N LEU A 139 21.32 -0.33 -26.27
CA LEU A 139 22.29 -1.18 -26.97
C LEU A 139 21.64 -2.48 -27.47
N TRP A 140 20.80 -3.11 -26.65
CA TRP A 140 20.10 -4.34 -27.01
C TRP A 140 19.12 -4.13 -28.17
N ASP A 141 18.29 -3.07 -28.12
CA ASP A 141 17.42 -2.68 -29.25
C ASP A 141 18.19 -2.34 -30.54
N LYS A 142 19.48 -1.96 -30.42
CA LYS A 142 20.31 -1.65 -31.59
C LYS A 142 21.00 -2.90 -32.17
N VAL A 143 21.16 -3.96 -31.38
CA VAL A 143 21.85 -5.19 -31.79
C VAL A 143 20.88 -6.25 -32.32
N SER A 144 19.60 -6.25 -31.92
CA SER A 144 18.58 -7.08 -32.54
C SER A 144 17.48 -6.26 -33.23
N PRO A 145 17.67 -5.84 -34.49
CA PRO A 145 16.55 -5.83 -35.42
C PRO A 145 16.26 -7.30 -35.79
N PHE A 146 14.99 -7.65 -36.00
CA PHE A 146 14.41 -8.99 -36.29
C PHE A 146 14.17 -9.90 -35.09
#